data_AF-A0A9D4I461-F1
#
_entry.id   AF-A0A9D4I461-F1
#
_cell.length_a   1.000
_cell.length_b   1.000
_cell.length_c   1.000
_cell.angle_alpha   90.00
_cell.angle_beta   90.00
_cell.angle_gamma   90.00
#
_symmetry.space_group_name_H-M   'P 1'
#
loop_
_entity.id
_entity.type
_entity.pdbx_description
1 polymer ?
#
loop_
_entity_poly.entity_id
_entity_poly.type
_entity_poly.pdbx_seq_one_letter_code
_entity_poly.pdbx_strand_id
1 'polypeptide(L)'
;MKSTSTKAVHLTQFLSEVTKRRRQSRRKDFVLRSSGTETIVLKTEEDHPYLGVLLEEWGAANMRLLNNLLVTKELKREDTEYYLTHTARIFEFAEKYEWNSVLHYDFRYRELQAEHQFKWGTFFPYMELQILMPSVQKTSYQLGTGPKSKQEDCRIFKVRGECPFGNRCRYRHNRATTSDSQEANKPKNH
;
A
#
# COMPACT_ATOMS: atom_id res chain seq x y z
N MET A 1 -36.91 2.37 -4.83
CA MET A 1 -36.09 3.49 -5.34
C MET A 1 -34.87 2.88 -6.02
N LYS A 2 -34.72 3.04 -7.34
CA LYS A 2 -33.55 2.49 -8.06
C LYS A 2 -32.37 3.39 -7.73
N SER A 3 -31.45 2.91 -6.90
CA SER A 3 -30.14 3.54 -6.72
C SER A 3 -29.45 3.56 -8.08
N THR A 4 -29.34 4.74 -8.69
CA THR A 4 -28.47 4.96 -9.85
C THR A 4 -27.04 4.89 -9.34
N SER A 5 -26.48 3.68 -9.28
CA SER A 5 -25.07 3.47 -8.92
C SER A 5 -24.22 4.17 -9.99
N THR A 6 -23.73 5.35 -9.65
CA THR A 6 -22.82 6.11 -10.49
C THR A 6 -21.47 5.41 -10.41
N LYS A 7 -20.99 4.86 -11.53
CA LYS A 7 -19.70 4.16 -11.56
C LYS A 7 -18.58 5.17 -11.32
N ALA A 8 -17.63 4.84 -10.45
CA ALA A 8 -16.48 5.69 -10.22
C ALA A 8 -15.61 5.82 -11.48
N VAL A 9 -15.21 7.05 -11.78
CA VAL A 9 -14.22 7.32 -12.82
C VAL A 9 -12.83 6.98 -12.25
N HIS A 10 -12.27 5.88 -12.72
CA HIS A 10 -11.01 5.35 -12.18
C HIS A 10 -9.77 5.95 -12.85
N LEU A 11 -8.75 6.17 -12.02
CA LEU A 11 -7.44 6.70 -12.43
C LEU A 11 -6.76 5.85 -13.51
N THR A 12 -7.04 4.54 -13.56
CA THR A 12 -6.49 3.61 -14.55
C THR A 12 -6.83 3.97 -16.00
N GLN A 13 -7.96 4.65 -16.22
CA GLN A 13 -8.39 5.11 -17.55
C GLN A 13 -7.46 6.21 -18.09
N PHE A 14 -6.82 6.97 -17.19
CA PHE A 14 -5.99 8.14 -17.48
C PHE A 14 -4.48 7.87 -17.42
N LEU A 15 -4.09 6.61 -17.19
CA LEU A 15 -2.69 6.18 -17.27
C LEU A 15 -2.18 6.25 -18.71
N SER A 16 -0.86 6.42 -18.88
CA SER A 16 -0.22 6.37 -20.19
C SER A 16 -0.29 4.97 -20.81
N GLU A 17 -0.24 4.88 -22.14
CA GLU A 17 -0.20 3.59 -22.85
C GLU A 17 1.04 2.77 -22.47
N VAL A 18 2.17 3.42 -22.20
CA VAL A 18 3.40 2.77 -21.74
C VAL A 18 3.15 2.09 -20.38
N THR A 19 2.53 2.80 -19.43
CA THR A 19 2.19 2.26 -18.11
C THR A 19 1.19 1.11 -18.23
N LYS A 20 0.15 1.25 -19.07
CA LYS A 20 -0.86 0.20 -19.30
C LYS A 20 -0.21 -1.09 -19.82
N ARG A 21 0.67 -0.99 -20.83
CA ARG A 21 1.41 -2.14 -21.39
C ARG A 21 2.30 -2.82 -20.34
N ARG A 22 3.09 -2.05 -19.57
CA ARG A 22 3.94 -2.58 -18.49
C ARG A 22 3.13 -3.40 -17.47
N ARG A 23 1.99 -2.87 -17.05
CA ARG A 23 1.10 -3.52 -16.07
C ARG A 23 0.44 -4.78 -16.63
N GLN A 24 0.04 -4.76 -17.90
CA GLN A 24 -0.50 -5.94 -18.57
C GLN A 24 0.54 -7.06 -18.71
N SER A 25 1.81 -6.73 -18.99
CA SER A 25 2.90 -7.72 -19.06
C SER A 25 3.10 -8.44 -17.72
N ARG A 26 3.23 -7.68 -16.62
CA ARG A 26 3.40 -8.26 -15.27
C ARG A 26 2.24 -9.15 -14.86
N ARG A 27 1.01 -8.79 -15.24
CA ARG A 27 -0.18 -9.61 -14.95
C ARG A 27 -0.16 -10.93 -15.72
N LYS A 28 0.41 -10.97 -16.92
CA LYS A 28 0.58 -12.20 -17.70
C LYS A 28 1.68 -13.09 -17.12
N ASP A 29 2.76 -12.51 -16.58
CA ASP A 29 3.84 -13.28 -15.94
C ASP A 29 3.37 -14.03 -14.67
N PHE A 30 2.35 -13.51 -13.97
CA PHE A 30 1.71 -14.21 -12.85
C PHE A 30 0.79 -15.36 -13.29
N VAL A 31 0.37 -15.40 -14.55
CA VAL A 31 -0.34 -16.54 -15.14
C VAL A 31 0.70 -17.54 -15.62
N LEU A 32 1.15 -18.43 -14.72
CA LEU A 32 2.04 -19.53 -15.09
C LEU A 32 1.33 -20.48 -16.05
N ARG A 33 1.97 -20.72 -17.19
CA ARG A 33 1.57 -21.76 -18.13
C ARG A 33 2.16 -23.08 -17.64
N SER A 34 1.33 -23.93 -17.04
CA SER A 34 1.71 -25.32 -16.76
C SER A 34 1.77 -26.10 -18.08
N SER A 35 2.58 -27.16 -18.14
CA SER A 35 2.85 -27.98 -19.33
C SER A 35 1.69 -28.91 -19.72
N GLY A 36 0.50 -28.33 -19.89
CA GLY A 36 -0.74 -28.94 -20.32
C GLY A 36 -1.72 -27.81 -20.60
N THR A 37 -2.83 -28.07 -21.27
CA THR A 37 -3.84 -27.06 -21.69
C THR A 37 -4.50 -26.27 -20.56
N GLU A 38 -4.04 -26.40 -19.30
CA GLU A 38 -4.53 -25.71 -18.12
C GLU A 38 -3.64 -24.52 -17.73
N THR A 39 -4.20 -23.32 -17.84
CA THR A 39 -3.66 -22.10 -17.24
C THR A 39 -4.08 -22.01 -15.78
N ILE A 40 -3.12 -22.05 -14.86
CA ILE A 40 -3.39 -21.81 -13.43
C ILE A 40 -3.24 -20.30 -13.20
N VAL A 41 -4.38 -19.62 -12.97
CA VAL A 41 -4.38 -18.22 -12.53
C VAL A 41 -4.46 -18.23 -11.01
N LEU A 42 -3.32 -18.01 -10.35
CA LEU A 42 -3.35 -17.60 -8.95
C LEU A 42 -4.00 -16.20 -8.93
N LYS A 43 -5.17 -16.08 -8.33
CA LYS A 43 -5.81 -14.79 -8.07
C LYS A 43 -5.68 -14.56 -6.57
N THR A 44 -4.82 -13.63 -6.16
CA THR A 44 -4.95 -13.04 -4.82
C THR A 44 -6.26 -12.25 -4.84
N GLU A 45 -7.17 -12.55 -3.91
CA GLU A 45 -8.52 -11.97 -3.87
C GLU A 45 -8.53 -10.46 -3.56
N GLU A 46 -7.38 -9.83 -3.36
CA GLU A 46 -7.22 -8.46 -2.83
C GLU A 46 -6.46 -7.48 -3.76
N ASP A 47 -6.23 -7.84 -5.03
CA ASP A 47 -5.50 -6.94 -5.94
C ASP A 47 -6.43 -5.83 -6.46
N HIS A 48 -6.45 -4.69 -5.75
CA HIS A 48 -7.17 -3.50 -6.21
C HIS A 48 -6.62 -3.00 -7.57
N PRO A 49 -7.45 -2.39 -8.44
CA PRO A 49 -7.07 -2.04 -9.82
C PRO A 49 -5.90 -1.06 -9.96
N TYR A 50 -5.47 -0.40 -8.88
CA TYR A 50 -4.37 0.56 -8.90
C TYR A 50 -3.02 -0.09 -8.60
N LEU A 51 -2.99 -1.37 -8.22
CA LEU A 51 -1.75 -2.06 -7.89
C LEU A 51 -0.70 -1.94 -9.02
N GLY A 52 0.54 -1.64 -8.63
CA GLY A 52 1.67 -1.49 -9.53
C GLY A 52 1.70 -0.19 -10.36
N VAL A 53 0.88 0.81 -10.02
CA VAL A 53 1.03 2.19 -10.50
C VAL A 53 2.10 2.89 -9.65
N LEU A 54 3.04 3.59 -10.28
CA LEU A 54 4.07 4.38 -9.57
C LEU A 54 3.53 5.74 -9.13
N LEU A 55 4.20 6.40 -8.19
CA LEU A 55 3.78 7.71 -7.66
C LEU A 55 3.64 8.77 -8.75
N GLU A 56 4.62 8.82 -9.66
CA GLU A 56 4.66 9.80 -10.76
C GLU A 56 3.56 9.51 -11.79
N GLU A 57 3.31 8.23 -12.05
CA GLU A 57 2.24 7.78 -12.94
C GLU A 57 0.87 8.09 -12.36
N TRP A 58 0.71 7.90 -11.05
CA TRP A 58 -0.49 8.28 -10.32
C TRP A 58 -0.69 9.79 -10.37
N GLY A 59 0.34 10.59 -10.09
CA GLY A 59 0.26 12.05 -10.13
C GLY A 59 -0.15 12.58 -11.51
N ALA A 60 0.49 12.09 -12.57
CA ALA A 60 0.15 12.48 -13.93
C ALA A 60 -1.28 12.07 -14.32
N ALA A 61 -1.71 10.85 -13.99
CA ALA A 61 -3.06 10.39 -14.26
C ALA A 61 -4.12 11.13 -13.43
N ASN A 62 -3.80 11.47 -12.18
CA ASN A 62 -4.66 12.25 -11.30
C ASN A 62 -4.91 13.65 -11.85
N MET A 63 -3.89 14.30 -12.43
CA MET A 63 -4.06 15.61 -13.08
C MET A 63 -4.90 15.54 -14.36
N ARG A 64 -4.74 14.47 -15.16
CA ARG A 64 -5.59 14.24 -16.35
C ARG A 64 -7.04 13.96 -15.96
N LEU A 65 -7.25 13.20 -14.88
CA LEU A 65 -8.57 12.94 -14.31
C LEU A 65 -9.22 14.25 -13.83
N LEU A 66 -8.51 15.08 -13.08
CA LEU A 66 -9.00 16.40 -12.67
C LEU A 66 -9.46 17.23 -13.88
N ASN A 67 -8.63 17.31 -14.92
CA ASN A 67 -9.00 18.03 -16.14
C ASN A 67 -10.27 17.43 -16.79
N ASN A 68 -10.38 16.10 -16.85
CA ASN A 68 -11.57 15.44 -17.36
C ASN A 68 -12.82 15.81 -16.56
N LEU A 69 -12.78 15.73 -15.22
CA LEU A 69 -13.90 16.07 -14.35
C LEU A 69 -14.35 17.53 -14.52
N LEU A 70 -13.42 18.46 -14.73
CA LEU A 70 -13.72 19.87 -14.97
C LEU A 70 -14.36 20.10 -16.35
N VAL A 71 -13.89 19.38 -17.38
CA VAL A 71 -14.42 19.49 -18.76
C VAL A 71 -15.80 18.85 -18.88
N THR A 72 -16.01 17.68 -18.26
CA THR A 72 -17.31 16.99 -18.23
C THR A 72 -18.31 17.67 -17.29
N LYS A 73 -17.85 18.63 -16.47
CA LYS A 73 -18.63 19.32 -15.43
C LYS A 73 -19.12 18.39 -14.33
N GLU A 74 -18.49 17.24 -14.15
CA GLU A 74 -18.70 16.37 -12.98
C GLU A 74 -18.09 16.97 -11.71
N LEU A 75 -17.04 17.79 -11.86
CA LEU A 75 -16.50 18.65 -10.81
C LEU A 75 -16.71 20.11 -11.18
N LYS A 76 -17.31 20.87 -10.27
CA LYS A 76 -17.45 22.32 -10.45
C LYS A 76 -16.12 23.02 -10.18
N ARG A 77 -15.90 24.16 -10.85
CA ARG A 77 -14.67 24.97 -10.63
C ARG A 77 -14.53 25.43 -9.18
N GLU A 78 -15.64 25.78 -8.53
CA GLU A 78 -15.68 26.17 -7.11
C GLU A 78 -15.23 25.05 -6.17
N ASP A 79 -15.42 23.79 -6.57
CA ASP A 79 -15.06 22.61 -5.76
C ASP A 79 -13.64 22.09 -6.07
N THR A 80 -12.87 22.77 -6.91
CA THR A 80 -11.52 22.33 -7.30
C THR A 80 -10.59 22.21 -6.09
N GLU A 81 -10.70 23.11 -5.13
CA GLU A 81 -9.90 23.10 -3.89
C GLU A 81 -10.07 21.80 -3.09
N TYR A 82 -11.27 21.23 -3.07
CA TYR A 82 -11.57 19.97 -2.41
C TYR A 82 -10.84 18.80 -3.09
N TYR A 83 -10.78 18.79 -4.42
CA TYR A 83 -10.03 17.77 -5.17
C TYR A 83 -8.51 17.89 -4.94
N LEU A 84 -8.01 19.12 -4.88
CA LEU A 84 -6.61 19.39 -4.57
C LEU A 84 -6.27 18.96 -3.14
N THR A 85 -7.18 19.17 -2.18
CA THR A 85 -7.04 18.69 -0.80
C THR A 85 -6.91 17.16 -0.74
N HIS A 86 -7.77 16.43 -1.46
CA HIS A 86 -7.63 14.97 -1.60
C HIS A 86 -6.27 14.59 -2.19
N THR A 87 -5.88 15.26 -3.27
CA THR A 87 -4.62 14.99 -3.98
C THR A 87 -3.41 15.20 -3.08
N ALA A 88 -3.36 16.32 -2.35
CA ALA A 88 -2.29 16.61 -1.39
C ALA A 88 -2.20 15.54 -0.31
N ARG A 89 -3.34 15.09 0.22
CA ARG A 89 -3.38 14.05 1.25
C ARG A 89 -2.82 12.71 0.78
N ILE A 90 -3.06 12.33 -0.48
CA ILE A 90 -2.45 11.11 -1.04
C ILE A 90 -0.92 11.24 -1.14
N PHE A 91 -0.39 12.40 -1.50
CA PHE A 91 1.05 12.65 -1.49
C PHE A 91 1.64 12.57 -0.08
N GLU A 92 0.99 13.19 0.92
CA GLU A 92 1.39 13.07 2.31
C GLU A 92 1.38 11.62 2.81
N PHE A 93 0.39 10.84 2.39
CA PHE A 93 0.32 9.43 2.72
C PHE A 93 1.44 8.63 2.05
N ALA A 94 1.84 8.98 0.83
CA ALA A 94 2.97 8.33 0.15
C ALA A 94 4.31 8.52 0.89
N GLU A 95 4.43 9.56 1.74
CA GLU A 95 5.59 9.78 2.60
C GLU A 95 5.57 8.91 3.86
N LYS A 96 4.38 8.68 4.44
CA LYS A 96 4.20 8.04 5.75
C LYS A 96 3.93 6.54 5.67
N TYR A 97 3.28 6.08 4.60
CA TYR A 97 2.72 4.75 4.48
C TYR A 97 3.29 4.00 3.28
N GLU A 98 3.11 2.68 3.26
CA GLU A 98 3.46 1.85 2.12
C GLU A 98 2.62 2.21 0.90
N TRP A 99 3.26 2.44 -0.23
CA TRP A 99 2.59 2.96 -1.41
C TRP A 99 1.42 2.10 -1.91
N ASN A 100 1.53 0.77 -1.84
CA ASN A 100 0.43 -0.12 -2.21
C ASN A 100 -0.80 0.08 -1.29
N SER A 101 -0.59 0.30 0.00
CA SER A 101 -1.67 0.60 0.94
C SER A 101 -2.31 1.96 0.64
N VAL A 102 -1.51 2.95 0.24
CA VAL A 102 -2.00 4.28 -0.19
C VAL A 102 -2.84 4.18 -1.46
N LEU A 103 -2.40 3.37 -2.43
CA LEU A 103 -3.17 3.13 -3.65
C LEU A 103 -4.48 2.39 -3.39
N HIS A 104 -4.49 1.44 -2.43
CA HIS A 104 -5.71 0.78 -1.99
C HIS A 104 -6.67 1.79 -1.33
N TYR A 105 -6.14 2.68 -0.48
CA TYR A 105 -6.91 3.76 0.12
C TYR A 105 -7.52 4.68 -0.94
N ASP A 106 -6.75 5.17 -1.92
CA ASP A 106 -7.25 6.04 -3.00
C ASP A 106 -8.31 5.34 -3.85
N PHE A 107 -8.15 4.05 -4.13
CA PHE A 107 -9.17 3.27 -4.83
C PHE A 107 -10.48 3.23 -4.03
N ARG A 108 -10.43 2.84 -2.75
CA ARG A 108 -11.62 2.78 -1.89
C ARG A 108 -12.27 4.14 -1.69
N TYR A 109 -11.46 5.20 -1.56
CA TYR A 109 -11.95 6.57 -1.42
C TYR A 109 -12.78 6.99 -2.63
N ARG A 110 -12.28 6.73 -3.84
CA ARG A 110 -12.97 7.10 -5.10
C ARG A 110 -14.26 6.30 -5.32
N GLU A 111 -14.27 5.02 -4.94
CA GLU A 111 -15.50 4.20 -4.96
C GLU A 111 -16.58 4.81 -4.05
N LEU A 112 -16.22 5.12 -2.80
CA LEU A 112 -17.15 5.74 -1.86
C LEU A 112 -17.55 7.15 -2.28
N GLN A 113 -16.64 7.91 -2.89
CA GLN A 113 -16.95 9.24 -3.42
C GLN A 113 -17.99 9.14 -4.54
N ALA A 114 -17.88 8.16 -5.44
CA ALA A 114 -18.86 7.95 -6.50
C ALA A 114 -20.20 7.41 -5.97
N GLU A 115 -20.18 6.55 -4.95
CA GLU A 115 -21.36 5.97 -4.32
C GLU A 115 -22.15 7.00 -3.49
N HIS A 116 -21.46 7.80 -2.67
CA HIS A 116 -22.07 8.69 -1.69
C HIS A 116 -22.00 10.17 -2.05
N GLN A 117 -21.25 10.54 -3.09
CA GLN A 117 -21.15 11.91 -3.63
C GLN A 117 -20.73 12.94 -2.58
N PHE A 118 -19.89 12.55 -1.61
CA PHE A 118 -19.30 13.51 -0.67
C PHE A 118 -18.25 14.40 -1.36
N LYS A 119 -17.93 15.54 -0.73
CA LYS A 119 -16.90 16.46 -1.23
C LYS A 119 -15.53 15.81 -1.19
N TRP A 120 -14.74 15.99 -2.24
CA TRP A 120 -13.33 15.59 -2.24
C TRP A 120 -12.59 16.17 -1.02
N GLY A 121 -11.58 15.45 -0.53
CA GLY A 121 -10.85 15.84 0.68
C GLY A 121 -11.61 15.61 1.99
N THR A 122 -12.86 15.13 1.98
CA THR A 122 -13.55 14.68 3.19
C THR A 122 -12.71 13.63 3.91
N PHE A 123 -12.53 13.81 5.22
CA PHE A 123 -11.65 12.96 6.03
C PHE A 123 -12.39 11.73 6.56
N PHE A 124 -11.81 10.55 6.36
CA PHE A 124 -12.34 9.28 6.88
C PHE A 124 -11.30 8.58 7.78
N PRO A 125 -11.32 8.85 9.10
CA PRO A 125 -10.34 8.29 10.03
C PRO A 125 -10.33 6.76 10.04
N TYR A 126 -11.50 6.13 9.91
CA TYR A 126 -11.60 4.67 9.93
C TYR A 126 -10.86 4.02 8.75
N MET A 127 -10.91 4.63 7.57
CA MET A 127 -10.21 4.12 6.38
C MET A 127 -8.70 4.24 6.54
N GLU A 128 -8.23 5.35 7.11
CA GLU A 128 -6.82 5.57 7.39
C GLU A 128 -6.29 4.51 8.37
N LEU A 129 -7.03 4.19 9.43
CA LEU A 129 -6.64 3.15 10.40
C LEU A 129 -6.71 1.72 9.84
N GLN A 130 -7.66 1.42 8.95
CA GLN A 130 -7.90 0.06 8.46
C GLN A 130 -7.05 -0.30 7.23
N ILE A 131 -6.78 0.67 6.35
CA ILE A 131 -6.17 0.40 5.04
C ILE A 131 -4.68 0.77 5.04
N LEU A 132 -4.29 1.88 5.65
CA LEU A 132 -2.93 2.40 5.51
C LEU A 132 -1.94 1.64 6.40
N MET A 133 -0.85 1.17 5.79
CA MET A 133 0.21 0.43 6.48
C MET A 133 1.45 1.33 6.65
N PRO A 134 1.97 1.55 7.88
CA PRO A 134 3.14 2.40 8.09
C PRO A 134 4.36 1.96 7.29
N SER A 135 5.07 2.91 6.66
CA SER A 135 6.29 2.59 5.94
C SER A 135 7.44 2.33 6.91
N VAL A 136 8.06 1.15 6.85
CA VAL A 136 9.22 0.78 7.68
C VAL A 136 10.50 1.52 7.23
N GLN A 137 10.50 2.20 6.08
CA GLN A 137 11.72 2.63 5.38
C GLN A 137 12.00 4.14 5.43
N LYS A 138 11.04 4.99 5.80
CA LYS A 138 11.19 6.46 5.68
C LYS A 138 11.49 7.21 6.99
N THR A 139 11.54 6.53 8.13
CA THR A 139 12.07 7.09 9.39
C THR A 139 13.60 6.98 9.43
N SER A 140 14.28 7.66 8.49
CA SER A 140 15.72 7.91 8.58
C SER A 140 16.01 9.39 8.88
N TYR A 141 15.28 9.97 9.82
CA TYR A 141 15.79 11.14 10.54
C TYR A 141 16.67 10.65 11.68
N GLN A 142 17.98 10.66 11.40
CA GLN A 142 19.10 10.69 12.35
C GLN A 142 19.08 9.70 13.51
N LEU A 143 19.63 8.50 13.29
CA LEU A 143 20.42 7.85 14.33
C LEU A 143 21.52 6.99 13.72
N GLY A 144 22.73 7.55 13.67
CA GLY A 144 24.01 6.84 13.74
C GLY A 144 24.27 5.77 12.68
N THR A 145 25.15 6.11 11.75
CA THR A 145 25.99 5.16 11.03
C THR A 145 26.72 4.24 12.01
N GLY A 146 26.31 2.98 12.07
CA GLY A 146 27.04 1.92 12.76
C GLY A 146 26.35 0.57 12.54
N PRO A 147 27.10 -0.52 12.28
CA PRO A 147 26.51 -1.85 12.12
C PRO A 147 26.01 -2.32 13.48
N LYS A 148 24.73 -2.08 13.80
CA LYS A 148 24.14 -2.64 15.02
C LYS A 148 23.93 -4.15 14.83
N SER A 149 24.86 -4.89 15.40
CA SER A 149 24.79 -6.33 15.65
C SER A 149 23.50 -6.72 16.39
N LYS A 150 23.18 -8.02 16.38
CA LYS A 150 22.05 -8.70 17.05
C LYS A 150 21.95 -8.48 18.57
N GLN A 151 21.96 -7.23 19.05
CA GLN A 151 21.98 -6.86 20.47
C GLN A 151 20.67 -6.22 20.93
N GLU A 152 19.86 -5.66 20.02
CA GLU A 152 18.59 -5.02 20.39
C GLU A 152 17.41 -6.01 20.33
N ASP A 153 16.55 -5.96 21.35
CA ASP A 153 15.35 -6.80 21.46
C ASP A 153 14.25 -6.32 20.50
N CYS A 154 13.57 -7.28 19.89
CA CYS A 154 12.46 -7.02 18.98
C CYS A 154 11.27 -6.43 19.75
N ARG A 155 10.99 -5.14 19.50
CA ARG A 155 9.88 -4.42 20.15
C ARG A 155 8.52 -5.05 19.85
N ILE A 156 8.33 -5.53 18.62
CA ILE A 156 7.08 -6.19 18.19
C ILE A 156 6.87 -7.47 19.00
N PHE A 157 7.87 -8.34 19.05
CA PHE A 157 7.83 -9.57 19.84
C PHE A 157 7.68 -9.30 21.34
N LYS A 158 8.36 -8.28 21.86
CA LYS A 158 8.29 -7.90 23.28
C LYS A 158 6.89 -7.42 23.69
N VAL A 159 6.19 -6.70 22.82
CA VAL A 159 4.86 -6.15 23.09
C VAL A 159 3.76 -7.17 22.81
N ARG A 160 3.87 -7.94 21.72
CA ARG A 160 2.80 -8.83 21.24
C ARG A 160 3.02 -10.31 21.55
N GLY A 161 4.22 -10.71 21.95
CA GLY A 161 4.60 -12.13 22.10
C GLY A 161 4.83 -12.86 20.76
N GLU A 162 4.47 -12.23 19.64
CA GLU A 162 4.61 -12.74 18.28
C GLU A 162 5.19 -11.67 17.35
N CYS A 163 5.94 -12.11 16.33
CA CYS A 163 6.60 -11.22 15.38
C CYS A 163 6.31 -11.71 13.94
N PRO A 164 5.81 -10.85 13.04
CA PRO A 164 5.45 -11.24 11.67
C PRO A 164 6.66 -11.71 10.85
N PHE A 165 7.88 -11.34 11.27
CA PHE A 165 9.13 -11.78 10.62
C PHE A 165 9.62 -13.15 11.12
N GLY A 166 9.02 -13.71 12.18
CA GLY A 166 9.39 -15.01 12.76
C GLY A 166 10.90 -15.12 13.04
N ASN A 167 11.49 -16.27 12.72
CA ASN A 167 12.93 -16.53 12.91
C ASN A 167 13.85 -15.75 11.95
N ARG A 168 13.28 -15.03 10.97
CA ARG A 168 14.04 -14.16 10.06
C ARG A 168 14.18 -12.73 10.60
N CYS A 169 13.65 -12.46 11.80
CA CYS A 169 13.79 -11.15 12.42
C CYS A 169 15.27 -10.85 12.70
N ARG A 170 15.71 -9.63 12.39
CA ARG A 170 17.07 -9.15 12.64
C ARG A 170 17.33 -8.79 14.12
N TYR A 171 16.26 -8.73 14.93
CA TYR A 171 16.26 -8.36 16.35
C TYR A 171 16.02 -9.59 17.24
N ARG A 172 16.44 -9.53 18.52
CA ARG A 172 16.33 -10.68 19.44
C ARG A 172 14.89 -10.90 19.92
N HIS A 173 14.43 -12.15 19.88
CA HIS A 173 13.16 -12.58 20.47
C HIS A 173 13.43 -13.25 21.82
N ASN A 174 13.53 -12.48 22.90
CA ASN A 174 13.66 -13.05 24.25
C ASN A 174 12.23 -13.28 24.79
N ARG A 175 11.79 -14.54 24.90
CA ARG A 175 10.57 -14.86 25.66
C ARG A 175 10.90 -14.63 27.13
N ALA A 176 10.13 -13.78 27.81
CA ALA A 176 10.20 -13.65 29.25
C ALA A 176 9.54 -14.88 29.88
N THR A 177 10.27 -15.98 30.03
CA THR A 177 9.86 -17.10 30.86
C THR A 177 11.06 -17.63 31.64
N THR A 178 10.87 -17.63 32.94
CA THR A 178 11.63 -18.32 33.98
C THR A 178 12.15 -19.70 33.56
N SER A 179 13.43 -19.94 33.91
CA SER A 179 14.13 -21.23 34.11
C SER A 179 14.14 -22.30 33.00
N ASP A 180 15.38 -22.58 32.57
CA ASP A 180 16.02 -23.89 32.43
C ASP A 180 16.28 -24.53 31.04
N SER A 181 17.60 -24.74 30.85
CA SER A 181 18.30 -25.90 30.27
C SER A 181 18.38 -26.04 28.75
N GLN A 182 19.57 -25.80 28.16
CA GLN A 182 20.62 -26.78 27.76
C GLN A 182 20.58 -26.90 26.21
N GLU A 183 21.60 -27.06 25.38
CA GLU A 183 23.05 -27.34 25.35
C GLU A 183 23.47 -26.90 23.90
N ALA A 184 24.70 -26.63 23.47
CA ALA A 184 25.97 -27.27 23.74
C ALA A 184 27.12 -26.29 23.43
N ASN A 185 28.01 -26.19 24.39
CA ASN A 185 29.35 -25.63 24.24
C ASN A 185 30.23 -26.77 23.70
N LYS A 186 30.93 -26.59 22.57
CA LYS A 186 32.07 -27.44 22.20
C LYS A 186 33.30 -26.56 21.95
N PRO A 187 34.36 -26.64 22.77
CA PRO A 187 35.60 -25.93 22.50
C PRO A 187 36.39 -26.65 21.41
N LYS A 188 36.95 -25.88 20.47
CA LYS A 188 38.06 -26.33 19.62
C LYS A 188 39.34 -25.95 20.36
N ASN A 189 40.10 -26.93 20.83
CA ASN A 189 41.50 -26.79 21.16
C ASN A 189 42.26 -28.04 20.71
N HIS A 190 43.37 -27.75 20.01
CA HIS A 190 44.45 -28.56 19.44
C HIS A 190 44.14 -29.66 18.42
#